data_AF-A0A0J8GQ88-F1
#
_entry.id   AF-A0A0J8GQ88-F1
#
_cell.length_a   1.000
_cell.length_b   1.000
_cell.length_c   1.000
_cell.angle_alpha   90.00
_cell.angle_beta   90.00
_cell.angle_gamma   90.00
#
_symmetry.space_group_name_H-M   'P 1'
#
loop_
_entity.id
_entity.type
_entity.pdbx_description
1 polymer ?
#
loop_
_entity_poly.entity_id
_entity_poly.type
_entity_poly.pdbx_seq_one_letter_code
_entity_poly.pdbx_strand_id
1 'polypeptide(L)'
;MLDKDSSEWANVPFWVSLGMWGMKTRKAALAFEYFCFVFASIAFVASFFYFPLIFASVLWGSAYWYAITIRWIDNAGLWQQ
;
A
#
# COMPACT_ATOMS: atom_id res chain seq x y z
N MET A 1 -12.57 5.33 13.20
CA MET A 1 -11.58 6.22 12.55
C MET A 1 -10.25 5.85 13.18
N LEU A 2 -9.18 5.51 12.43
CA LEU A 2 -7.86 5.31 13.06
C LEU A 2 -7.39 6.64 13.65
N ASP A 3 -7.49 6.77 14.97
CA ASP A 3 -6.80 7.83 15.67
C ASP A 3 -5.32 7.47 15.72
N LYS A 4 -4.53 8.38 15.15
CA LYS A 4 -3.06 8.36 15.19
C LYS A 4 -2.52 8.53 16.63
N ASP A 5 -3.42 8.70 17.60
CA ASP A 5 -3.17 8.87 19.02
C ASP A 5 -3.30 7.57 19.84
N SER A 6 -3.60 6.42 19.23
CA SER A 6 -3.43 5.16 19.97
C SER A 6 -1.94 4.91 20.16
N SER A 7 -1.52 4.80 21.43
CA SER A 7 -0.17 4.52 21.91
C SER A 7 0.51 3.31 21.25
N GLU A 8 -0.24 2.50 20.50
CA GLU A 8 0.24 1.34 19.75
C GLU A 8 1.00 1.71 18.46
N TRP A 9 0.74 2.88 17.87
CA TRP A 9 1.52 3.35 16.70
C TRP A 9 2.93 3.82 17.04
N ALA A 10 3.23 4.07 18.32
CA ALA A 10 4.56 4.53 18.76
C ALA A 10 5.67 3.47 18.54
N ASN A 11 5.30 2.19 18.48
CA ASN A 11 6.23 1.08 18.26
C ASN A 11 6.27 0.60 16.80
N VAL A 12 5.51 1.22 15.90
CA VAL A 12 5.45 0.80 14.50
C VAL A 12 6.74 1.19 13.78
N PRO A 13 7.39 0.26 13.05
CA PRO A 13 8.59 0.57 12.30
C PRO A 13 8.35 1.73 11.32
N PHE A 14 9.34 2.61 11.20
CA PHE A 14 9.23 3.80 10.35
C PHE A 14 8.85 3.46 8.91
N TRP A 15 9.33 2.35 8.35
CA TRP A 15 8.98 1.89 7.00
C TRP A 15 7.50 1.52 6.84
N VAL A 16 6.84 1.02 7.90
CA VAL A 16 5.40 0.71 7.88
C VAL A 16 4.58 1.98 7.99
N SER A 17 4.98 2.89 8.88
CA SER A 17 4.34 4.21 9.04
C SER A 17 4.44 5.03 7.75
N LEU A 18 5.61 5.01 7.11
CA LEU A 18 5.88 5.72 5.85
C LEU A 18 5.14 5.07 4.67
N GLY A 19 5.06 3.73 4.63
CA GLY A 19 4.27 3.00 3.65
C GLY A 19 2.77 3.29 3.75
N MET A 20 2.22 3.40 4.96
CA MET A 20 0.81 3.75 5.13
C MET A 20 0.51 5.23 4.86
N TRP A 21 1.53 6.09 4.86
CA TRP A 21 1.44 7.54 4.64
C TRP A 21 0.30 8.23 5.44
N GLY A 22 -0.05 7.68 6.61
CA GLY A 22 -1.15 8.16 7.45
C GLY A 22 -2.55 7.67 7.06
N MET A 23 -2.69 6.63 6.23
CA MET A 23 -3.98 6.03 5.91
C MET A 23 -4.68 5.48 7.16
N LYS A 24 -5.89 6.01 7.39
CA LYS A 24 -6.66 5.80 8.61
C LYS A 24 -7.64 4.63 8.58
N THR A 25 -7.68 3.82 7.52
CA THR A 25 -8.58 2.66 7.46
C THR A 25 -7.99 1.53 6.62
N ARG A 26 -8.27 0.28 7.04
CA ARG A 26 -7.91 -0.95 6.31
C ARG A 26 -8.44 -0.95 4.89
N LYS A 27 -9.68 -0.47 4.72
CA LYS A 27 -10.34 -0.36 3.42
C LYS A 27 -9.60 0.61 2.48
N ALA A 28 -9.13 1.75 2.97
CA ALA A 28 -8.37 2.69 2.14
C ALA A 28 -7.02 2.11 1.72
N ALA A 29 -6.32 1.44 2.64
CA ALA A 29 -5.05 0.78 2.34
C ALA A 29 -5.19 -0.31 1.28
N LEU A 30 -6.18 -1.19 1.42
CA LEU A 30 -6.50 -2.22 0.43
C LEU A 30 -6.97 -1.63 -0.91
N ALA A 31 -7.78 -0.57 -0.88
CA ALA A 31 -8.21 0.11 -2.10
C ALA A 31 -7.03 0.72 -2.87
N PHE A 32 -6.05 1.28 -2.15
CA PHE A 32 -4.84 1.83 -2.76
C PHE A 32 -3.94 0.74 -3.33
N GLU A 33 -3.72 -0.36 -2.60
CA GLU A 33 -3.01 -1.54 -3.10
C GLU A 33 -3.65 -2.05 -4.40
N TYR A 34 -4.98 -2.22 -4.40
CA TYR A 34 -5.73 -2.69 -5.55
C TYR A 34 -5.64 -1.70 -6.73
N PHE A 35 -5.71 -0.41 -6.45
CA PHE A 35 -5.56 0.64 -7.46
C PHE A 35 -4.16 0.58 -8.10
N CYS A 36 -3.10 0.54 -7.31
CA CYS A 36 -1.73 0.41 -7.82
C CYS A 36 -1.54 -0.89 -8.62
N PHE A 37 -2.11 -2.00 -8.16
CA PHE A 37 -2.02 -3.28 -8.86
C PHE A 37 -2.74 -3.27 -10.22
N VAL A 38 -3.97 -2.75 -10.27
CA VAL A 38 -4.74 -2.62 -11.51
C VAL A 38 -4.05 -1.65 -12.48
N PHE A 39 -3.59 -0.51 -11.98
CA PHE A 39 -2.93 0.50 -12.82
C PHE A 39 -1.62 -0.02 -13.40
N ALA A 40 -0.80 -0.71 -12.61
CA ALA A 40 0.42 -1.37 -13.08
C ALA A 40 0.12 -2.48 -14.11
N SER A 41 -0.96 -3.25 -13.91
CA SER A 41 -1.37 -4.30 -14.86
C SER A 41 -1.80 -3.70 -16.20
N ILE A 42 -2.59 -2.62 -16.18
CA ILE A 42 -3.00 -1.89 -17.39
C ILE A 42 -1.77 -1.30 -18.09
N ALA A 43 -0.86 -0.67 -17.33
CA ALA A 43 0.34 -0.08 -17.88
C ALA A 43 1.29 -1.13 -18.49
N PHE A 44 1.39 -2.32 -17.88
CA PHE A 44 2.13 -3.45 -18.43
C PHE A 44 1.53 -3.92 -19.76
N VAL A 45 0.21 -4.08 -19.85
CA VAL A 45 -0.46 -4.43 -21.12
C VAL A 45 -0.27 -3.33 -22.16
N ALA A 46 -0.36 -2.06 -21.77
CA ALA A 46 -0.12 -0.92 -22.66
C ALA A 46 1.36 -0.84 -23.12
N SER A 47 2.30 -1.38 -22.35
CA SER A 47 3.72 -1.37 -22.70
C SER A 47 4.05 -2.17 -23.97
N PHE A 48 3.21 -3.15 -24.33
CA PHE A 48 3.31 -3.87 -25.61
C PHE A 48 3.08 -2.96 -26.83
N PHE A 49 2.33 -1.87 -26.66
CA PHE A 49 2.08 -0.88 -27.71
C PHE A 49 3.00 0.34 -27.58
N TYR A 50 3.44 0.67 -26.36
CA TYR A 50 4.31 1.80 -26.07
C TYR A 50 5.36 1.43 -25.02
N PHE A 51 6.56 1.10 -25.49
CA PHE A 51 7.69 0.64 -24.67
C PHE A 51 8.01 1.49 -23.42
N PRO A 52 7.89 2.84 -23.41
CA PRO A 52 8.15 3.64 -22.22
C PRO A 52 7.22 3.35 -21.03
N LEU A 53 6.03 2.80 -21.26
CA LEU A 53 5.09 2.44 -20.18
C LEU A 53 5.58 1.27 -19.32
N ILE A 54 6.64 0.56 -19.71
CA ILE A 54 7.21 -0.49 -18.89
C ILE A 54 7.70 0.04 -17.54
N PHE A 55 8.13 1.31 -17.45
CA PHE A 55 8.52 1.93 -16.18
C PHE A 55 7.36 2.04 -15.19
N ALA A 56 6.11 2.11 -15.67
CA ALA A 56 4.95 2.11 -14.79
C ALA A 56 4.71 0.73 -14.13
N SER A 57 5.37 -0.34 -14.57
CA SER A 57 5.37 -1.61 -13.84
C SER A 57 6.05 -1.52 -12.46
N VAL A 58 6.86 -0.48 -12.22
CA VAL A 58 7.43 -0.19 -10.89
C VAL A 58 6.33 0.07 -9.85
N LEU A 59 5.12 0.45 -10.25
CA LEU A 59 3.95 0.55 -9.36
C LEU A 59 3.56 -0.78 -8.72
N TRP A 60 3.93 -1.93 -9.31
CA TRP A 60 3.81 -3.22 -8.60
C TRP A 60 4.70 -3.31 -7.38
N GLY A 61 5.89 -2.71 -7.41
CA GLY A 61 6.76 -2.62 -6.23
C GLY A 61 6.08 -1.83 -5.10
N SER A 62 5.41 -0.73 -5.44
CA SER A 62 4.60 0.04 -4.49
C SER A 62 3.42 -0.79 -3.94
N ALA A 63 2.68 -1.48 -4.82
CA ALA A 63 1.58 -2.36 -4.40
C ALA A 63 2.06 -3.47 -3.46
N TYR A 64 3.20 -4.10 -3.74
CA TYR A 64 3.76 -5.15 -2.90
C TYR A 64 4.24 -4.61 -1.54
N TRP A 65 4.82 -3.41 -1.52
CA TRP A 65 5.16 -2.72 -0.28
C TRP A 65 3.92 -2.43 0.58
N TYR A 66 2.83 -1.99 -0.06
CA TYR A 66 1.53 -1.84 0.59
C TYR A 66 0.98 -3.16 1.12
N ALA A 67 1.06 -4.25 0.35
CA ALA A 67 0.63 -5.57 0.78
C ALA A 67 1.40 -6.06 2.02
N ILE A 68 2.73 -5.86 2.04
CA ILE A 68 3.58 -6.22 3.18
C ILE A 68 3.21 -5.39 4.41
N THR A 69 3.04 -4.08 4.25
CA THR A 69 2.69 -3.19 5.36
C THR A 69 1.30 -3.52 5.92
N ILE A 70 0.31 -3.78 5.06
CA ILE A 70 -1.04 -4.22 5.47
C ILE A 70 -0.98 -5.55 6.23
N ARG A 71 -0.24 -6.55 5.74
CA ARG A 71 -0.07 -7.84 6.42
C ARG A 71 0.64 -7.71 7.77
N TRP A 72 1.63 -6.83 7.85
CA TRP A 72 2.32 -6.57 9.10
C TRP A 72 1.38 -5.93 10.14
N ILE A 73 0.57 -4.95 9.72
CA ILE A 73 -0.42 -4.28 10.58
C ILE A 73 -1.57 -5.25 10.95
N ASP A 74 -2.01 -6.10 10.03
CA ASP A 74 -2.99 -7.19 10.28
C ASP A 74 -2.45 -8.14 11.35
N ASN A 75 -1.19 -8.60 11.24
CA ASN A 75 -0.55 -9.48 12.23
C ASN A 75 -0.33 -8.80 13.59
N ALA A 76 -0.05 -7.50 13.59
CA ALA A 76 0.13 -6.72 14.81
C ALA A 76 -1.21 -6.38 15.48
N GLY A 77 -2.36 -6.68 14.86
CA GLY A 77 -3.68 -6.38 15.41
C GLY A 77 -4.00 -4.90 15.52
N LEU A 78 -3.24 -4.04 14.83
CA LEU A 78 -3.28 -2.58 14.97
C LEU A 78 -4.47 -1.93 14.24
N TRP A 79 -5.25 -2.71 13.51
CA TRP A 79 -6.49 -2.22 12.91
C TRP A 79 -7.55 -2.06 14.00
N GLN A 80 -7.73 -0.83 14.49
CA GLN A 80 -8.87 -0.52 15.33
C GLN A 80 -10.17 -0.81 14.56
N GLN A 81 -11.04 -1.63 15.17
CA GLN A 81 -12.40 -1.91 14.70
C GLN A 81 -13.26 -0.65 14.69
#